data_AF-A0A4Y8CAG5-F1
#
_entry.id   AF-A0A4Y8CAG5-F1
#
_cell.length_a   1.000
_cell.length_b   1.000
_cell.length_c   1.000
_cell.angle_alpha   90.00
_cell.angle_beta   90.00
_cell.angle_gamma   90.00
#
_symmetry.space_group_name_H-M   'P 1'
#
loop_
_entity.id
_entity.type
_entity.pdbx_description
1 polymer ?
#
loop_
_entity_poly.entity_id
_entity_poly.type
_entity_poly.pdbx_seq_one_letter_code
_entity_poly.pdbx_strand_id
1 'polypeptide(L)'
;ELIHLASLLHDDIIDESELRRGARSVNAEFGTKNALMLGDILYSKAFYELSKMDARFASIISDAVVKLAIGELMDVDLGEKFNINKEAYLKMIYNKTAVLIEASARCGAILAGLYEKDFAEYGKNLGLAFQMIDDILDIKSDEKILGKPAMNDFKEGKTTLPYIYLYEN
;
A
#
# COMPACT_ATOMS: atom_id res chain seq x y z
N GLU A 1 -5.89 0.34 10.66
CA GLU A 1 -6.58 -0.93 10.33
C GLU A 1 -7.77 -0.81 9.38
N LEU A 2 -8.92 -0.21 9.73
CA LEU A 2 -10.08 -0.17 8.81
C LEU A 2 -9.74 0.39 7.41
N ILE A 3 -8.97 1.47 7.37
CA ILE A 3 -8.45 2.06 6.11
C ILE A 3 -7.53 1.11 5.34
N HIS A 4 -6.64 0.41 6.04
CA HIS A 4 -5.74 -0.56 5.42
C HIS A 4 -6.51 -1.74 4.83
N LEU A 5 -7.52 -2.25 5.55
CA LEU A 5 -8.39 -3.30 5.03
C LEU A 5 -9.19 -2.82 3.81
N ALA A 6 -9.66 -1.57 3.84
CA ALA A 6 -10.37 -0.98 2.71
C ALA A 6 -9.48 -0.86 1.47
N SER A 7 -8.22 -0.42 1.62
CA SER A 7 -7.26 -0.35 0.51
C SER A 7 -7.01 -1.74 -0.07
N LEU A 8 -6.76 -2.76 0.75
CA LEU A 8 -6.54 -4.13 0.26
C LEU A 8 -7.73 -4.69 -0.54
N LEU A 9 -8.97 -4.37 -0.14
CA LEU A 9 -10.16 -4.78 -0.90
C LEU A 9 -10.24 -4.11 -2.27
N HIS A 10 -9.86 -2.83 -2.35
CA HIS A 10 -9.83 -2.08 -3.60
C HIS A 10 -8.65 -2.53 -4.48
N ASP A 11 -7.48 -2.78 -3.91
CA ASP A 11 -6.31 -3.31 -4.61
C ASP A 11 -6.63 -4.69 -5.23
N ASP A 12 -7.26 -5.60 -4.48
CA ASP A 12 -7.64 -6.93 -5.01
C ASP A 12 -8.60 -6.83 -6.21
N ILE A 13 -9.40 -5.76 -6.30
CA ILE A 13 -10.27 -5.49 -7.44
C ILE A 13 -9.47 -4.97 -8.63
N ILE A 14 -8.55 -4.03 -8.39
CA ILE A 14 -7.72 -3.40 -9.42
C ILE A 14 -6.79 -4.44 -10.06
N ASP A 15 -6.14 -5.26 -9.23
CA ASP A 15 -5.21 -6.31 -9.65
C ASP A 15 -5.93 -7.59 -10.12
N GLU A 16 -7.27 -7.63 -10.11
CA GLU A 16 -8.07 -8.83 -10.40
C GLU A 16 -7.63 -10.08 -9.60
N SER A 17 -7.13 -9.89 -8.38
CA SER A 17 -6.53 -10.94 -7.58
C SER A 17 -7.54 -12.00 -7.15
N GLU A 18 -7.26 -13.28 -7.42
CA GLU A 18 -8.09 -14.41 -6.95
C GLU A 18 -7.79 -14.82 -5.50
N LEU A 19 -6.57 -14.56 -5.03
CA LEU A 19 -6.06 -15.01 -3.74
C LEU A 19 -5.39 -13.87 -2.95
N ARG A 20 -5.69 -13.82 -1.66
CA ARG A 20 -5.02 -12.97 -0.67
C ARG A 20 -4.52 -13.86 0.48
N ARG A 21 -3.19 -13.92 0.67
CA ARG A 21 -2.52 -14.73 1.71
C ARG A 21 -2.97 -16.20 1.72
N GLY A 22 -3.13 -16.79 0.53
CA GLY A 22 -3.52 -18.20 0.35
C GLY A 22 -5.01 -18.50 0.52
N ALA A 23 -5.83 -17.50 0.86
CA ALA A 23 -7.29 -17.62 0.88
C ALA A 23 -7.91 -16.89 -0.32
N ARG A 24 -9.14 -17.25 -0.70
CA ARG A 24 -9.87 -16.53 -1.76
C ARG A 24 -10.08 -15.07 -1.36
N SER A 25 -9.81 -14.18 -2.32
CA SER A 25 -10.07 -12.74 -2.16
C SER A 25 -11.58 -12.48 -2.10
N VAL A 26 -11.97 -11.32 -1.56
CA VAL A 26 -13.40 -10.96 -1.41
C VAL A 26 -14.07 -10.77 -2.77
N ASN A 27 -13.37 -10.21 -3.76
CA ASN A 27 -13.86 -10.10 -5.14
C ASN A 27 -14.03 -11.47 -5.80
N ALA A 28 -13.15 -12.44 -5.52
CA ALA A 28 -13.29 -13.79 -6.06
C ALA A 28 -14.41 -14.60 -5.37
N GLU A 29 -14.60 -14.42 -4.07
CA GLU A 29 -15.60 -15.16 -3.27
C GLU A 29 -17.02 -14.57 -3.44
N PHE A 30 -17.13 -13.24 -3.41
CA PHE A 30 -18.41 -12.52 -3.32
C PHE A 30 -18.66 -11.56 -4.49
N GLY A 31 -17.73 -11.43 -5.44
CA GLY A 31 -17.86 -10.58 -6.61
C GLY A 31 -17.37 -9.14 -6.40
N THR A 32 -16.87 -8.53 -7.48
CA THR A 32 -16.28 -7.19 -7.50
C THR A 32 -17.16 -6.10 -6.88
N LYS A 33 -18.48 -6.13 -7.15
CA LYS A 33 -19.42 -5.15 -6.60
C LYS A 33 -19.48 -5.20 -5.08
N ASN A 34 -19.48 -6.40 -4.49
CA ASN A 34 -19.52 -6.56 -3.04
C ASN A 34 -18.19 -6.14 -2.41
N ALA A 35 -17.06 -6.50 -3.02
CA ALA A 35 -15.74 -6.08 -2.55
C ALA A 35 -15.60 -4.54 -2.57
N LEU A 36 -16.05 -3.89 -3.64
CA LEU A 36 -16.02 -2.42 -3.78
C LEU A 36 -16.82 -1.75 -2.65
N MET A 37 -18.09 -2.16 -2.49
CA MET A 37 -18.97 -1.61 -1.47
C MET A 37 -18.47 -1.89 -0.05
N LEU A 38 -17.84 -3.05 0.19
CA LEU A 38 -17.25 -3.35 1.49
C LEU A 38 -16.06 -2.43 1.78
N GLY A 39 -15.20 -2.14 0.80
CA GLY A 39 -14.15 -1.14 0.93
C GLY A 39 -14.71 0.24 1.28
N ASP A 40 -15.77 0.68 0.60
CA ASP A 40 -16.45 1.96 0.89
C ASP A 40 -17.03 2.01 2.30
N ILE A 41 -17.62 0.91 2.78
CA ILE A 41 -18.11 0.78 4.15
C ILE A 41 -16.96 0.91 5.15
N LEU A 42 -15.83 0.25 4.91
CA LEU A 42 -14.68 0.30 5.81
C LEU A 42 -14.04 1.70 5.85
N TYR A 43 -13.86 2.36 4.70
CA TYR A 43 -13.43 3.76 4.64
C TYR A 43 -14.40 4.67 5.40
N SER A 44 -15.70 4.58 5.11
CA SER A 44 -16.73 5.41 5.74
C SER A 44 -16.78 5.20 7.24
N LYS A 45 -16.66 3.95 7.71
CA LYS A 45 -16.63 3.62 9.13
C LYS A 45 -15.38 4.17 9.81
N ALA A 46 -14.22 4.10 9.16
CA ALA A 46 -13.00 4.69 9.69
C ALA A 46 -13.12 6.21 9.85
N PHE A 47 -13.62 6.91 8.82
CA PHE A 47 -13.81 8.36 8.87
C PHE A 47 -14.89 8.78 9.87
N TYR A 48 -15.95 7.98 10.04
CA TYR A 48 -16.95 8.20 11.09
C TYR A 48 -16.32 8.15 12.49
N GLU A 49 -15.43 7.20 12.78
CA GLU A 49 -14.72 7.19 14.07
C GLU A 49 -13.72 8.34 14.20
N LEU A 50 -12.99 8.69 13.12
CA LEU A 50 -12.08 9.85 13.11
C LEU A 50 -12.82 11.17 13.35
N SER A 51 -14.07 11.30 12.89
CA SER A 51 -14.89 12.51 13.09
C SER A 51 -15.18 12.83 14.56
N LYS A 52 -15.01 11.85 15.45
CA LYS A 52 -15.18 12.00 16.91
C LYS A 52 -13.89 12.39 17.61
N MET A 53 -12.77 12.38 16.90
CA MET A 53 -11.45 12.75 17.41
C MET A 53 -11.14 14.21 17.08
N ASP A 54 -10.02 14.71 17.60
CA ASP A 54 -9.49 16.02 17.20
C ASP A 54 -9.31 16.08 15.68
N ALA A 55 -9.71 17.21 15.07
CA ALA A 55 -9.72 17.40 13.63
C ALA A 55 -8.35 17.17 12.97
N ARG A 56 -7.26 17.36 13.73
CA ARG A 56 -5.90 17.08 13.27
C ARG A 56 -5.69 15.62 12.89
N PHE A 57 -6.28 14.67 13.61
CA PHE A 57 -6.17 13.24 13.26
C PHE A 57 -6.89 12.94 11.96
N ALA A 58 -8.08 13.50 11.78
CA ALA A 58 -8.83 13.38 10.54
C ALA A 58 -8.01 13.94 9.36
N SER A 59 -7.39 15.12 9.51
CA SER A 59 -6.53 15.71 8.46
C SER A 59 -5.31 14.86 8.10
N ILE A 60 -4.58 14.36 9.11
CA ILE A 60 -3.39 13.52 8.88
C ILE A 60 -3.77 12.24 8.13
N ILE A 61 -4.81 11.56 8.60
CA ILE A 61 -5.23 10.29 8.02
C ILE A 61 -5.89 10.48 6.66
N SER A 62 -6.72 11.51 6.47
CA SER A 62 -7.34 11.77 5.16
C SER A 62 -6.31 12.11 4.09
N ASP A 63 -5.27 12.89 4.43
CA ASP A 63 -4.16 13.18 3.52
C ASP A 63 -3.39 11.92 3.14
N ALA A 64 -3.15 11.01 4.10
CA ALA A 64 -2.56 9.71 3.81
C ALA A 64 -3.43 8.86 2.89
N VAL A 65 -4.75 8.83 3.09
CA VAL A 65 -5.70 8.10 2.21
C VAL A 65 -5.71 8.66 0.79
N VAL A 66 -5.68 9.98 0.62
CA VAL A 66 -5.56 10.60 -0.71
C VAL A 66 -4.24 10.18 -1.38
N LYS A 67 -3.13 10.19 -0.62
CA LYS A 67 -1.83 9.76 -1.15
C LYS A 67 -1.79 8.27 -1.48
N LEU A 68 -2.44 7.40 -0.71
CA LEU A 68 -2.61 5.98 -1.05
C LEU A 68 -3.27 5.83 -2.42
N ALA A 69 -4.41 6.50 -2.64
CA ALA A 69 -5.10 6.45 -3.93
C ALA A 69 -4.26 7.01 -5.08
N ILE A 70 -3.50 8.08 -4.84
CA ILE A 70 -2.52 8.60 -5.83
C ILE A 70 -1.41 7.57 -6.10
N GLY A 71 -0.92 6.90 -5.07
CA GLY A 71 0.09 5.85 -5.18
C GLY A 71 -0.39 4.68 -6.02
N GLU A 72 -1.65 4.29 -5.86
CA GLU A 72 -2.26 3.23 -6.65
C GLU A 72 -2.38 3.60 -8.13
N LEU A 73 -2.83 4.82 -8.44
CA LEU A 73 -2.83 5.32 -9.82
C LEU A 73 -1.42 5.38 -10.41
N MET A 74 -0.43 5.81 -9.62
CA MET A 74 0.97 5.81 -10.05
C MET A 74 1.48 4.39 -10.35
N ASP A 75 1.08 3.39 -9.57
CA ASP A 75 1.50 2.00 -9.80
C ASP A 75 0.93 1.45 -11.11
N VAL A 76 -0.36 1.69 -11.37
CA VAL A 76 -1.00 1.35 -12.65
C VAL A 76 -0.31 2.05 -13.82
N ASP A 77 -0.09 3.36 -13.74
CA ASP A 77 0.56 4.15 -14.80
C ASP A 77 2.00 3.67 -15.07
N LEU A 78 2.74 3.33 -14.01
CA LEU A 78 4.11 2.82 -14.11
C LEU A 78 4.16 1.38 -14.63
N GLY A 79 3.08 0.61 -14.48
CA GLY A 79 2.95 -0.76 -14.97
C GLY A 79 2.64 -0.85 -16.48
N GLU A 80 2.18 0.22 -17.12
CA GLU A 80 1.84 0.19 -18.56
C GLU A 80 3.05 -0.09 -19.47
N LYS A 81 4.25 0.34 -19.04
CA LYS A 81 5.49 0.23 -19.81
C LYS A 81 6.68 0.04 -18.87
N PHE A 82 7.72 -0.62 -19.38
CA PHE A 82 8.97 -0.74 -18.65
C PHE A 82 9.50 0.63 -18.21
N ASN A 83 9.68 0.81 -16.89
CA ASN A 83 10.03 2.08 -16.28
C ASN A 83 11.39 2.02 -15.57
N ILE A 84 12.34 2.84 -16.01
CA ILE A 84 13.66 2.98 -15.37
C ILE A 84 13.76 4.22 -14.47
N ASN A 85 12.68 5.01 -14.35
CA ASN A 85 12.69 6.19 -13.50
C ASN A 85 12.59 5.79 -12.03
N LYS A 86 13.75 5.73 -11.37
CA LYS A 86 13.90 5.42 -9.95
C LYS A 86 13.16 6.40 -9.04
N GLU A 87 13.16 7.69 -9.36
CA GLU A 87 12.48 8.69 -8.54
C GLU A 87 10.96 8.50 -8.58
N ALA A 88 10.42 8.18 -9.76
CA ALA A 88 9.00 7.87 -9.92
C ALA A 88 8.62 6.62 -9.11
N TYR A 89 9.43 5.56 -9.17
CA TYR A 89 9.23 4.36 -8.36
C TYR A 89 9.27 4.69 -6.84
N LEU A 90 10.28 5.43 -6.37
CA LEU A 90 10.41 5.77 -4.94
C LEU A 90 9.22 6.60 -4.43
N LYS A 91 8.71 7.50 -5.27
CA LYS A 91 7.51 8.29 -4.98
C LYS A 91 6.26 7.41 -4.95
N MET A 92 6.15 6.44 -5.87
CA MET A 92 5.05 5.47 -5.90
C MET A 92 5.02 4.65 -4.61
N ILE A 93 6.12 3.98 -4.23
CA ILE A 93 6.11 3.13 -3.02
C ILE A 93 5.95 3.92 -1.72
N TYR A 94 6.38 5.19 -1.71
CA TYR A 94 6.09 6.09 -0.59
C TYR A 94 4.58 6.31 -0.47
N ASN A 95 3.92 6.65 -1.58
CA ASN A 95 2.49 6.94 -1.60
C ASN A 95 1.64 5.68 -1.38
N LYS A 96 1.98 4.56 -2.01
CA LYS A 96 1.24 3.29 -1.96
C LYS A 96 1.38 2.57 -0.62
N THR A 97 2.53 2.70 0.05
CA THR A 97 2.82 1.93 1.27
C THR A 97 3.24 2.80 2.45
N ALA A 98 4.31 3.59 2.30
CA ALA A 98 4.96 4.23 3.45
C ALA A 98 4.11 5.32 4.12
N VAL A 99 3.30 6.05 3.35
CA VAL A 99 2.55 7.21 3.85
C VAL A 99 1.54 6.84 4.95
N LEU A 100 0.91 5.66 4.86
CA LEU A 100 -0.05 5.23 5.89
C LEU A 100 0.66 4.81 7.18
N ILE A 101 1.86 4.23 7.06
CA ILE A 101 2.71 3.86 8.20
C ILE A 101 3.23 5.12 8.89
N GLU A 102 3.72 6.10 8.12
CA GLU A 102 4.10 7.43 8.61
C GLU A 102 2.95 8.09 9.38
N ALA A 103 1.77 8.17 8.76
CA ALA A 103 0.58 8.78 9.37
C ALA A 103 0.17 8.06 10.65
N SER A 104 0.22 6.72 10.66
CA SER A 104 -0.14 5.90 11.82
C SER A 104 0.83 6.10 12.99
N ALA A 105 2.15 6.05 12.72
CA ALA A 105 3.18 6.28 13.73
C ALA A 105 3.10 7.71 14.30
N ARG A 106 2.90 8.70 13.42
CA ARG A 106 2.69 10.10 13.81
C ARG A 106 1.47 10.28 14.71
N CYS A 107 0.32 9.72 14.33
CA CYS A 107 -0.90 9.80 15.14
C CYS A 107 -0.73 9.10 16.50
N GLY A 108 -0.07 7.94 16.53
CA GLY A 108 0.27 7.23 17.77
C GLY A 108 1.13 8.08 18.71
N ALA A 109 2.14 8.77 18.18
CA ALA A 109 3.00 9.67 18.96
C ALA A 109 2.22 10.85 19.55
N ILE A 110 1.33 11.48 18.77
CA ILE A 110 0.47 12.57 19.25
C ILE A 110 -0.41 12.09 20.41
N LEU A 111 -1.04 10.92 20.29
CA LEU A 111 -1.88 10.34 21.34
C LEU A 111 -1.09 10.01 22.61
N ALA A 112 0.19 9.63 22.47
CA ALA A 112 1.09 9.34 23.58
C ALA A 112 1.76 10.59 24.19
N GLY A 113 1.51 11.79 23.66
CA GLY A 113 2.16 13.03 24.11
C GLY A 113 3.65 13.12 23.75
N LEU A 114 4.08 12.41 22.71
CA LEU A 114 5.47 12.37 22.22
C LEU A 114 5.69 13.35 21.05
N TYR A 115 6.95 13.58 20.69
CA TYR A 115 7.30 14.45 19.57
C TYR A 115 6.96 13.77 18.23
N GLU A 116 5.93 14.25 17.56
CA GLU A 116 5.34 13.58 16.39
C GLU A 116 6.32 13.37 15.20
N LYS A 117 7.33 14.24 15.05
CA LYS A 117 8.19 14.23 13.86
C LYS A 117 9.14 13.04 13.83
N ASP A 118 9.69 12.66 14.98
CA ASP A 118 10.60 11.53 15.09
C ASP A 118 9.89 10.23 14.68
N PHE A 119 8.62 10.08 15.10
CA PHE A 119 7.80 8.91 14.77
C PHE A 119 7.27 8.94 13.33
N ALA A 120 7.00 10.11 12.78
CA ALA A 120 6.66 10.25 11.36
C ALA A 120 7.85 9.83 10.48
N GLU A 121 9.05 10.33 10.77
CA GLU A 121 10.27 9.97 10.03
C GLU A 121 10.59 8.48 10.16
N TYR A 122 10.46 7.92 11.37
CA TYR A 122 10.57 6.49 11.59
C TYR A 122 9.57 5.70 10.75
N GLY A 123 8.28 6.06 10.78
CA GLY A 123 7.22 5.36 10.05
C GLY A 123 7.43 5.41 8.53
N LYS A 124 7.86 6.56 8.01
CA LYS A 124 8.22 6.73 6.60
C LYS A 124 9.35 5.80 6.18
N ASN A 125 10.45 5.81 6.92
CA ASN A 125 11.63 5.01 6.60
C ASN A 125 11.34 3.51 6.74
N LEU A 126 10.58 3.11 7.77
CA LEU A 126 10.13 1.74 7.95
C LEU A 126 9.26 1.27 6.78
N GLY A 127 8.29 2.09 6.35
CA GLY A 127 7.40 1.75 5.25
C GLY A 127 8.10 1.63 3.90
N LEU A 128 9.07 2.52 3.62
CA LEU A 128 9.91 2.42 2.43
C LEU A 128 10.76 1.15 2.45
N ALA A 129 11.43 0.86 3.57
CA ALA A 129 12.23 -0.35 3.73
C ALA A 129 11.38 -1.62 3.61
N PHE A 130 10.18 -1.62 4.19
CA PHE A 130 9.23 -2.72 4.11
C PHE A 130 8.88 -3.04 2.65
N GLN A 131 8.49 -2.04 1.85
CA GLN A 131 8.12 -2.27 0.45
C GLN A 131 9.32 -2.74 -0.38
N MET A 132 10.50 -2.13 -0.19
CA MET A 132 11.70 -2.56 -0.92
C MET A 132 12.08 -4.02 -0.62
N ILE A 133 11.87 -4.48 0.62
CA ILE A 133 12.10 -5.87 0.99
C ILE A 133 11.05 -6.79 0.36
N ASP A 134 9.78 -6.39 0.33
CA ASP A 134 8.69 -7.13 -0.34
C ASP A 134 9.02 -7.39 -1.82
N ASP A 135 9.39 -6.34 -2.56
CA ASP A 135 9.80 -6.42 -3.97
C ASP A 135 11.05 -7.32 -4.17
N ILE A 136 11.99 -7.32 -3.21
CA ILE A 136 13.16 -8.22 -3.24
C ILE A 136 12.74 -9.67 -2.97
N LEU A 137 11.73 -9.90 -2.15
CA LEU A 137 11.25 -11.24 -1.84
C LEU A 137 10.50 -11.85 -3.04
N ASP A 138 9.75 -11.05 -3.81
CA ASP A 138 9.05 -11.50 -5.04
C ASP A 138 10.01 -12.17 -6.04
N ILE A 139 11.24 -11.66 -6.17
CA ILE A 139 12.25 -12.21 -7.09
C ILE A 139 13.03 -13.41 -6.52
N LYS A 140 13.19 -13.51 -5.20
CA LYS A 140 14.14 -14.46 -4.57
C LYS A 140 13.48 -15.68 -3.96
N SER A 141 12.22 -15.59 -3.58
CA SER A 141 11.65 -16.59 -2.67
C SER A 141 11.15 -17.81 -3.43
N ASP A 142 11.39 -18.97 -2.81
CA ASP A 142 10.79 -20.24 -3.21
C ASP A 142 9.25 -20.14 -3.02
N GLU A 143 8.45 -20.69 -3.96
CA GLU A 143 6.98 -20.62 -3.97
C GLU A 143 6.35 -20.97 -2.60
N LYS A 144 7.00 -21.87 -1.86
CA LYS A 144 6.59 -22.33 -0.53
C LYS A 144 6.61 -21.26 0.57
N ILE A 145 7.38 -20.18 0.40
CA ILE A 145 7.54 -19.12 1.42
C ILE A 145 6.61 -17.93 1.12
N LEU A 146 6.44 -17.55 -0.16
CA LEU A 146 5.57 -16.44 -0.56
C LEU A 146 4.08 -16.81 -0.63
N GLY A 147 3.75 -18.08 -0.85
CA GLY A 147 2.37 -18.50 -1.10
C GLY A 147 1.79 -17.97 -2.43
N LYS A 148 2.65 -17.41 -3.30
CA LYS A 148 2.39 -16.99 -4.69
C LYS A 148 3.59 -17.42 -5.56
N PRO A 149 3.42 -17.57 -6.89
CA PRO A 149 4.53 -17.80 -7.81
C PRO A 149 5.53 -16.63 -7.72
N ALA A 150 6.83 -16.93 -7.68
CA ALA A 150 7.86 -15.90 -7.77
C ALA A 150 7.76 -15.12 -9.10
N MET A 151 8.32 -13.91 -9.12
CA MET A 151 8.33 -13.00 -10.28
C MET A 151 6.94 -12.53 -10.69
N ASN A 152 6.03 -12.34 -9.73
CA ASN A 152 4.68 -11.91 -10.06
C ASN A 152 4.64 -10.43 -10.45
N ASP A 153 5.43 -9.60 -9.77
CA ASP A 153 5.47 -8.15 -10.03
C ASP A 153 5.81 -7.86 -11.49
N PHE A 154 6.83 -8.55 -12.02
CA PHE A 154 7.24 -8.35 -13.41
C PHE A 154 6.22 -8.85 -14.43
N LYS A 155 5.46 -9.91 -14.12
CA LYS A 155 4.36 -10.38 -14.98
C LYS A 155 3.20 -9.38 -15.02
N GLU A 156 2.99 -8.66 -13.92
CA GLU A 156 2.01 -7.57 -13.80
C GLU A 156 2.52 -6.24 -14.39
N GLY A 157 3.74 -6.21 -14.97
CA GLY A 157 4.32 -5.02 -15.58
C GLY A 157 5.09 -4.10 -14.62
N LYS A 158 5.14 -4.44 -13.33
CA LYS A 158 5.78 -3.63 -12.28
C LYS A 158 7.30 -3.71 -12.41
N THR A 159 7.92 -2.58 -12.75
CA THR A 159 9.38 -2.45 -12.82
C THR A 159 9.92 -1.99 -11.47
N THR A 160 10.07 -2.94 -10.53
CA THR A 160 10.57 -2.68 -9.17
C THR A 160 12.08 -2.38 -9.15
N LEU A 161 12.60 -1.90 -8.02
CA LEU A 161 14.02 -1.53 -7.89
C LEU A 161 15.01 -2.60 -8.38
N PRO A 162 14.84 -3.90 -8.05
CA PRO A 162 15.73 -4.93 -8.57
C PRO A 162 15.84 -4.92 -10.10
N TYR A 163 14.75 -4.72 -10.83
CA TYR A 163 14.75 -4.67 -12.29
C TYR A 163 15.35 -3.37 -12.85
N ILE A 164 15.09 -2.23 -12.19
CA ILE A 164 15.72 -0.95 -12.56
C ILE A 164 17.24 -1.07 -12.43
N TYR A 165 17.73 -1.58 -11.30
CA TYR A 165 19.16 -1.78 -11.09
C TYR A 165 19.76 -2.81 -12.06
N LEU A 166 19.03 -3.87 -12.40
CA LEU A 166 19.47 -4.85 -13.38
C LEU A 166 19.64 -4.24 -14.78
N TYR A 167 18.78 -3.30 -15.17
CA TYR A 167 18.85 -2.64 -16.47
C TYR A 167 20.00 -1.62 -16.58
N GLU A 168 20.37 -0.98 -15.47
CA GLU A 168 21.46 -0.01 -15.41
C GLU A 168 22.86 -0.64 -15.44
N ASN A 169 22.98 -1.94 -15.14
CA ASN A 169 24.24 -2.69 -15.11
C ASN A 169 24.42 -3.59 -16.35
#